data_AF-A0A4Q7KEI2-F1
#
_entry.id   AF-A0A4Q7KEI2-F1
#
_cell.length_a   1.000
_cell.length_b   1.000
_cell.length_c   1.000
_cell.angle_alpha   90.00
_cell.angle_beta   90.00
_cell.angle_gamma   90.00
#
_symmetry.space_group_name_H-M   'P 1'
#
loop_
_entity.id
_entity.type
_entity.pdbx_description
1 polymer ?
#
loop_
_entity_poly.entity_id
_entity_poly.type
_entity_poly.pdbx_seq_one_letter_code
_entity_poly.pdbx_strand_id
1 'polypeptide(L)'
;MDLVQTWTGRAACALREALRYSNEAFARKLGAHVRTVSKWHKEPDIVLRPTMQQALDTLLQQAPDDARARFAALLDTTTPQREATPPTGDADTAQALTVAIAVVVRDSEVLIVQRRGEDGAGIAWQFPAGVVKPGGSPDLVAVRETLAETGVHCSVVRHLGRRLHPITHVYCDYLLCDYLTGDAQNMDPVENVSVTWAARSQLARFIPAEHIYSPILEALEVANNE
;
A
#
# COMPACT_ATOMS: atom_id res chain seq x y z
N MET A 1 -13.64 -33.60 9.20
CA MET A 1 -13.92 -32.53 8.24
C MET A 1 -13.56 -31.24 8.95
N ASP A 2 -12.26 -30.91 8.96
CA ASP A 2 -11.76 -29.79 9.76
C ASP A 2 -12.22 -28.48 9.14
N LEU A 3 -13.12 -27.79 9.86
CA LEU A 3 -13.41 -26.39 9.62
C LEU A 3 -12.14 -25.60 9.95
N VAL A 4 -11.66 -24.81 9.00
CA VAL A 4 -10.74 -23.70 9.28
C VAL A 4 -11.43 -22.82 10.33
N GLN A 5 -10.97 -22.85 11.58
CA GLN A 5 -11.67 -22.15 12.68
C GLN A 5 -11.73 -20.63 12.48
N THR A 6 -10.83 -20.06 11.67
CA THR A 6 -10.86 -18.65 11.28
C THR A 6 -10.14 -18.49 9.94
N TRP A 7 -10.85 -17.95 8.93
CA TRP A 7 -10.24 -17.65 7.64
C TRP A 7 -9.30 -16.45 7.76
N THR A 8 -8.02 -16.69 7.49
CA THR A 8 -7.00 -15.65 7.32
C THR A 8 -6.71 -15.39 5.85
N GLY A 9 -6.07 -14.27 5.53
CA GLY A 9 -5.65 -13.96 4.16
C GLY A 9 -4.85 -15.10 3.53
N ARG A 10 -3.97 -15.71 4.33
CA ARG A 10 -3.15 -16.88 4.01
C ARG A 10 -4.01 -18.09 3.64
N ALA A 11 -5.00 -18.43 4.48
CA ALA A 11 -5.91 -19.53 4.22
C ALA A 11 -6.74 -19.26 2.94
N ALA A 12 -7.24 -18.05 2.75
CA ALA A 12 -7.99 -17.69 1.55
C ALA A 12 -7.13 -17.78 0.27
N CYS A 13 -5.87 -17.37 0.33
CA CYS A 13 -4.91 -17.48 -0.76
C CYS A 13 -4.54 -18.94 -1.06
N ALA A 14 -4.33 -19.76 -0.03
CA ALA A 14 -4.08 -21.19 -0.19
C ALA A 14 -5.28 -21.90 -0.83
N LEU A 15 -6.52 -21.54 -0.48
CA LEU A 15 -7.72 -22.10 -1.11
C LEU A 15 -7.80 -21.72 -2.60
N ARG A 16 -7.52 -20.46 -2.94
CA ARG A 16 -7.48 -19.99 -4.33
C ARG A 16 -6.48 -20.80 -5.15
N GLU A 17 -5.28 -21.00 -4.62
CA GLU A 17 -4.20 -21.73 -5.27
C GLU A 17 -4.54 -23.22 -5.43
N ALA A 18 -5.10 -23.84 -4.39
CA ALA A 18 -5.60 -25.19 -4.43
C ALA A 18 -6.70 -25.37 -5.50
N LEU A 19 -7.54 -24.36 -5.69
CA LEU A 19 -8.56 -24.35 -6.74
C LEU A 19 -8.03 -23.90 -8.12
N ARG A 20 -6.77 -23.46 -8.21
CA ARG A 20 -6.12 -22.91 -9.42
C ARG A 20 -6.90 -21.75 -10.04
N TYR A 21 -7.58 -20.93 -9.23
CA TYR A 21 -8.26 -19.74 -9.73
C TYR A 21 -7.29 -18.56 -9.87
N SER A 22 -7.51 -17.75 -10.91
CA SER A 22 -6.92 -16.41 -10.96
C SER A 22 -7.55 -15.50 -9.90
N ASN A 23 -6.89 -14.39 -9.54
CA ASN A 23 -7.43 -13.43 -8.59
C ASN A 23 -8.80 -12.89 -9.01
N GLU A 24 -9.01 -12.68 -10.31
CA GLU A 24 -10.27 -12.18 -10.86
C GLU A 24 -11.38 -13.21 -10.80
N ALA A 25 -11.10 -14.46 -11.18
CA ALA A 25 -12.07 -15.55 -11.14
C ALA A 25 -12.47 -15.88 -9.70
N PHE A 26 -11.49 -15.87 -8.79
CA PHE A 26 -11.72 -16.10 -7.37
C PHE A 26 -12.54 -14.98 -6.71
N ALA A 27 -12.21 -13.71 -7.01
CA ALA A 27 -12.98 -12.57 -6.54
C ALA A 27 -14.44 -12.63 -7.01
N ARG A 28 -14.66 -12.96 -8.29
CA ARG A 28 -16.01 -13.13 -8.86
C ARG A 28 -16.78 -14.25 -8.17
N LYS A 29 -16.12 -15.38 -7.87
CA LYS A 29 -16.74 -16.53 -7.20
C LYS A 29 -17.16 -16.21 -5.77
N LEU A 30 -16.42 -15.35 -5.08
CA LEU A 30 -16.69 -14.92 -3.71
C LEU A 30 -17.60 -13.68 -3.61
N GLY A 31 -18.01 -13.09 -4.74
CA GLY A 31 -18.72 -11.81 -4.75
C GLY A 31 -17.89 -10.65 -4.19
N ALA A 32 -16.56 -10.77 -4.24
CA ALA A 32 -15.61 -9.80 -3.73
C ALA A 32 -14.96 -9.01 -4.87
N HIS A 33 -14.35 -7.86 -4.53
CA HIS A 33 -13.54 -7.12 -5.48
C HIS A 33 -12.15 -7.75 -5.63
N VAL A 34 -11.53 -7.68 -6.81
CA VAL A 34 -10.18 -8.26 -7.08
C VAL A 34 -9.12 -7.68 -6.14
N ARG A 35 -9.28 -6.41 -5.75
CA ARG A 35 -8.44 -5.74 -4.76
C ARG A 35 -8.50 -6.40 -3.38
N THR A 36 -9.63 -6.99 -3.00
CA THR A 36 -9.82 -7.70 -1.73
C THR A 36 -9.00 -8.99 -1.72
N VAL A 37 -8.99 -9.75 -2.82
CA VAL A 37 -8.15 -10.95 -2.96
C VAL A 37 -6.66 -10.58 -3.02
N SER A 38 -6.35 -9.44 -3.66
CA SER A 38 -4.99 -8.89 -3.67
C SER A 38 -4.54 -8.44 -2.27
N LYS A 39 -5.47 -7.93 -1.44
CA LYS A 39 -5.21 -7.58 -0.04
C LYS A 39 -4.87 -8.81 0.80
N TRP A 40 -5.55 -9.94 0.60
CA TRP A 40 -5.25 -11.19 1.33
C TRP A 40 -3.84 -11.73 1.06
N HIS A 41 -3.31 -11.53 -0.15
CA HIS A 41 -1.91 -11.84 -0.46
C HIS A 41 -0.92 -10.91 0.25
N LYS A 42 -1.29 -9.64 0.43
CA LYS A 42 -0.47 -8.61 1.09
C LYS A 42 -0.51 -8.71 2.62
N GLU A 43 -1.63 -9.16 3.17
CA GLU A 43 -1.87 -9.29 4.60
C GLU A 43 -2.31 -10.73 4.92
N PRO A 44 -1.38 -11.70 4.92
CA PRO A 44 -1.69 -13.12 5.08
C PRO A 44 -2.33 -13.43 6.44
N ASP A 45 -2.04 -12.64 7.47
CA ASP A 45 -2.55 -12.88 8.82
C ASP A 45 -3.83 -12.08 9.12
N ILE A 46 -4.38 -11.34 8.13
CA ILE A 46 -5.66 -10.63 8.31
C ILE A 46 -6.77 -11.64 8.57
N VAL A 47 -7.54 -11.43 9.63
CA VAL A 47 -8.77 -12.19 9.86
C VAL A 47 -9.88 -11.62 8.98
N LEU A 48 -10.47 -12.47 8.13
CA LEU A 48 -11.50 -12.03 7.20
C LEU A 48 -12.82 -11.74 7.92
N ARG A 49 -13.59 -10.79 7.39
CA ARG A 49 -14.93 -10.45 7.91
C ARG A 49 -15.88 -11.66 7.81
N PRO A 50 -16.89 -11.81 8.69
CA PRO A 50 -17.77 -12.99 8.74
C PRO A 50 -18.42 -13.37 7.40
N THR A 51 -18.83 -12.37 6.60
CA THR A 51 -19.41 -12.60 5.27
C THR A 51 -18.45 -13.29 4.30
N MET A 52 -17.16 -12.95 4.37
CA MET A 52 -16.13 -13.58 3.54
C MET A 52 -15.75 -14.96 4.05
N GLN A 53 -15.75 -15.17 5.37
CA GLN A 53 -15.54 -16.49 5.97
C GLN A 53 -16.61 -17.47 5.48
N GLN A 54 -17.88 -17.09 5.56
CA GLN A 54 -19.00 -17.93 5.11
C GLN A 54 -18.94 -18.26 3.60
N ALA A 55 -18.49 -17.31 2.77
CA ALA A 55 -18.30 -17.54 1.34
C ALA A 55 -17.15 -18.52 1.05
N LEU A 56 -16.05 -18.43 1.80
CA LEU A 56 -14.90 -19.33 1.68
C LEU A 56 -15.20 -20.73 2.23
N ASP A 57 -15.95 -20.84 3.32
CA ASP A 57 -16.44 -22.13 3.85
C ASP A 57 -17.29 -22.86 2.80
N THR A 58 -18.23 -22.14 2.18
CA THR A 58 -19.08 -22.68 1.13
C THR A 58 -18.24 -23.14 -0.07
N LEU A 59 -17.23 -22.35 -0.45
CA LEU A 59 -16.36 -22.67 -1.58
C LEU A 59 -15.45 -23.88 -1.30
N LEU A 60 -14.92 -23.99 -0.08
CA LEU A 60 -14.13 -25.15 0.36
C LEU A 60 -14.98 -26.42 0.46
N GLN A 61 -16.24 -26.31 0.92
CA GLN A 61 -17.17 -27.43 0.99
C GLN A 61 -17.58 -27.95 -0.41
N GLN A 62 -17.66 -27.05 -1.39
CA GLN A 62 -17.98 -27.38 -2.78
C GLN A 62 -16.74 -27.74 -3.63
N ALA A 63 -15.53 -27.63 -3.07
CA ALA A 63 -14.29 -27.92 -3.79
C ALA A 63 -14.15 -29.43 -4.04
N PRO A 64 -13.62 -29.84 -5.21
CA PRO A 64 -13.34 -31.25 -5.48
C PRO A 64 -12.24 -31.78 -4.56
N ASP A 65 -12.26 -33.09 -4.29
CA ASP A 65 -11.44 -33.70 -3.24
C ASP A 65 -9.93 -33.53 -3.50
N ASP A 66 -9.50 -33.48 -4.76
CA ASP A 66 -8.11 -33.21 -5.14
C ASP A 66 -7.67 -31.77 -4.78
N ALA A 67 -8.59 -30.79 -4.88
CA ALA A 67 -8.33 -29.43 -4.45
C ALA A 67 -8.31 -29.31 -2.92
N ARG A 68 -9.20 -30.02 -2.22
CA ARG A 68 -9.21 -30.06 -0.75
C ARG A 68 -7.93 -30.69 -0.19
N ALA A 69 -7.42 -31.75 -0.82
CA ALA A 69 -6.14 -32.36 -0.46
C ALA A 69 -4.95 -31.41 -0.66
N ARG A 70 -4.92 -30.67 -1.79
CA ARG A 70 -3.90 -29.64 -2.04
C ARG A 70 -3.96 -28.50 -1.04
N PHE A 71 -5.17 -28.06 -0.70
CA PHE A 71 -5.38 -27.02 0.31
C PHE A 71 -4.84 -27.43 1.68
N ALA A 72 -5.12 -28.66 2.13
CA ALA A 72 -4.59 -29.18 3.39
C ALA A 72 -3.04 -29.23 3.38
N ALA A 73 -2.44 -29.71 2.29
CA ALA A 73 -0.98 -29.76 2.16
C ALA A 73 -0.32 -28.36 2.23
N LEU A 74 -0.95 -27.33 1.65
CA LEU A 74 -0.47 -25.94 1.70
C LEU A 74 -0.53 -25.34 3.11
N LEU A 75 -1.49 -25.77 3.94
CA LEU A 75 -1.58 -25.32 5.33
C LEU A 75 -0.55 -26.02 6.22
N ASP A 76 -0.28 -27.31 6.00
CA ASP A 76 0.68 -28.09 6.78
C ASP A 76 2.14 -27.63 6.59
N THR A 77 2.51 -27.17 5.39
CA THR A 77 3.87 -26.68 5.07
C THR A 77 4.25 -25.35 5.75
N THR A 78 3.35 -24.75 6.52
CA THR A 78 3.53 -23.42 7.12
C THR A 78 3.86 -23.44 8.62
N THR A 79 4.11 -24.63 9.19
CA THR A 79 4.68 -24.77 10.54
C THR A 79 6.21 -24.70 10.44
N PRO A 80 6.91 -23.82 11.17
CA PRO A 80 8.35 -23.62 10.96
C PRO A 80 9.14 -24.85 11.47
N GLN A 81 9.65 -25.66 10.55
CA GLN A 81 10.77 -26.58 10.80
C GLN A 81 12.00 -26.09 10.04
N ARG A 82 13.09 -25.97 10.81
CA ARG A 82 14.39 -25.38 10.50
C ARG A 82 15.31 -26.49 9.98
N GLU A 83 15.80 -26.41 8.73
CA GLU A 83 17.15 -26.86 8.30
C GLU A 83 17.45 -26.63 6.79
N ALA A 84 18.74 -26.46 6.47
CA ALA A 84 19.42 -25.91 5.27
C ALA A 84 19.51 -26.91 4.07
N THR A 85 19.90 -26.63 2.80
CA THR A 85 20.70 -25.60 2.07
C THR A 85 20.43 -25.76 0.51
N PRO A 86 20.98 -24.93 -0.41
CA PRO A 86 20.45 -24.58 -1.77
C PRO A 86 21.31 -25.18 -2.93
N PRO A 87 21.44 -24.63 -4.18
CA PRO A 87 20.66 -23.62 -4.96
C PRO A 87 20.35 -24.04 -6.42
N THR A 88 19.28 -23.50 -7.03
CA THR A 88 19.30 -23.13 -8.47
C THR A 88 18.08 -22.29 -8.86
N GLY A 89 18.33 -21.18 -9.57
CA GLY A 89 17.36 -20.57 -10.47
C GLY A 89 16.54 -19.42 -9.89
N ASP A 90 17.02 -18.21 -10.17
CA ASP A 90 16.36 -16.91 -10.15
C ASP A 90 15.81 -16.41 -8.80
N ALA A 91 16.51 -15.41 -8.28
CA ALA A 91 16.10 -14.59 -7.17
C ALA A 91 14.79 -13.85 -7.50
N ASP A 92 13.66 -14.45 -7.17
CA ASP A 92 12.43 -13.70 -6.89
C ASP A 92 12.58 -13.10 -5.49
N THR A 93 13.31 -11.99 -5.40
CA THR A 93 13.26 -11.15 -4.20
C THR A 93 11.82 -10.68 -4.04
N ALA A 94 11.09 -11.24 -3.08
CA ALA A 94 9.83 -10.70 -2.60
C ALA A 94 10.07 -9.23 -2.18
N GLN A 95 9.89 -8.31 -3.12
CA GLN A 95 10.10 -6.89 -2.88
C GLN A 95 8.96 -6.40 -2.01
N ALA A 96 9.30 -5.98 -0.80
CA ALA A 96 8.35 -5.36 0.12
C ALA A 96 7.67 -4.16 -0.56
N LEU A 97 6.35 -4.05 -0.40
CA LEU A 97 5.56 -2.95 -0.95
C LEU A 97 6.20 -1.62 -0.55
N THR A 98 6.54 -0.82 -1.56
CA THR A 98 7.18 0.48 -1.39
C THR A 98 6.28 1.55 -2.00
N VAL A 99 6.18 2.68 -1.31
CA VAL A 99 5.47 3.88 -1.75
C VAL A 99 6.48 5.02 -1.83
N ALA A 100 6.45 5.75 -2.93
CA ALA A 100 7.20 7.00 -3.06
C ALA A 100 6.30 8.15 -2.64
N ILE A 101 6.80 9.02 -1.77
CA ILE A 101 6.09 10.15 -1.20
C ILE A 101 6.82 11.44 -1.61
N ALA A 102 6.12 12.33 -2.30
CA ALA A 102 6.66 13.59 -2.78
C ALA A 102 6.37 14.74 -1.80
N VAL A 103 7.40 15.31 -1.19
CA VAL A 103 7.32 16.54 -0.42
C VAL A 103 7.61 17.69 -1.37
N VAL A 104 6.57 18.17 -2.06
CA VAL A 104 6.73 19.23 -3.08
C VAL A 104 6.63 20.60 -2.44
N VAL A 105 7.68 21.39 -2.60
CA VAL A 105 7.82 22.72 -2.01
C VAL A 105 7.67 23.78 -3.09
N ARG A 106 6.90 24.83 -2.78
CA ARG A 106 6.76 26.05 -3.56
C ARG A 106 6.78 27.24 -2.62
N ASP A 107 7.84 28.05 -2.69
CA ASP A 107 8.07 29.14 -1.72
C ASP A 107 7.89 28.62 -0.29
N SER A 108 7.16 29.32 0.56
CA SER A 108 6.87 28.91 1.95
C SER A 108 5.70 27.91 2.09
N GLU A 109 5.30 27.24 1.02
CA GLU A 109 4.20 26.27 1.00
C GLU A 109 4.67 24.86 0.62
N VAL A 110 3.87 23.87 1.01
CA VAL A 110 4.05 22.46 0.67
C VAL A 110 2.75 21.88 0.14
N LEU A 111 2.84 21.06 -0.91
CA LEU A 111 1.68 20.45 -1.54
C LEU A 111 1.18 19.27 -0.70
N ILE A 112 -0.13 19.25 -0.43
CA ILE A 112 -0.80 18.15 0.26
C ILE A 112 -2.11 17.79 -0.46
N VAL A 113 -2.50 16.52 -0.35
CA VAL A 113 -3.73 15.94 -0.89
C VAL A 113 -4.59 15.42 0.26
N GLN A 114 -5.90 15.62 0.15
CA GLN A 114 -6.87 15.07 1.08
C GLN A 114 -7.39 13.75 0.53
N ARG A 115 -7.01 12.63 1.13
CA ARG A 115 -7.51 11.32 0.70
C ARG A 115 -9.00 11.21 0.95
N ARG A 116 -9.69 10.52 0.06
CA ARG A 116 -11.05 10.04 0.24
C ARG A 116 -10.99 8.73 1.03
N GLY A 117 -11.65 8.68 2.20
CA GLY A 117 -11.72 7.45 3.02
C GLY A 117 -12.85 7.47 4.05
N GLU A 118 -13.49 6.31 4.23
CA GLU A 118 -14.62 6.01 5.15
C GLU A 118 -14.17 5.65 6.58
N ASP A 119 -12.88 5.64 6.87
CA ASP A 119 -12.36 5.21 8.17
C ASP A 119 -12.18 6.44 9.09
N GLY A 120 -13.01 6.53 10.13
CA GLY A 120 -13.03 7.57 11.17
C GLY A 120 -11.77 7.67 12.05
N ALA A 121 -10.58 7.47 11.47
CA ALA A 121 -9.27 7.52 12.11
C ALA A 121 -8.41 8.73 11.69
N GLY A 122 -8.99 9.77 11.07
CA GLY A 122 -8.49 11.14 11.20
C GLY A 122 -7.23 11.57 10.43
N ILE A 123 -6.61 10.74 9.59
CA ILE A 123 -5.56 11.23 8.66
C ILE A 123 -6.22 11.59 7.33
N ALA A 124 -6.88 12.75 7.31
CA ALA A 124 -7.55 13.24 6.11
C ALA A 124 -6.55 13.72 5.05
N TRP A 125 -5.39 14.25 5.46
CA TRP A 125 -4.40 14.87 4.59
C TRP A 125 -3.08 14.12 4.59
N GLN A 126 -2.40 14.12 3.44
CA GLN A 126 -1.09 13.53 3.25
C GLN A 126 -0.33 14.25 2.12
N PHE A 127 0.90 13.84 1.89
CA PHE A 127 1.66 14.23 0.69
C PHE A 127 1.22 13.37 -0.52
N PRO A 128 1.35 13.89 -1.77
CA PRO A 128 1.18 13.07 -2.98
C PRO A 128 2.07 11.83 -2.94
N ALA A 129 1.51 10.67 -3.28
CA ALA A 129 2.23 9.42 -3.11
C ALA A 129 1.67 8.30 -3.98
N GLY A 130 2.56 7.44 -4.49
CA GLY A 130 2.12 6.27 -5.24
C GLY A 130 3.02 5.06 -5.08
N VAL A 131 2.47 3.92 -5.49
CA VAL A 131 3.10 2.62 -5.31
C VAL A 131 4.25 2.44 -6.30
N VAL A 132 5.43 2.14 -5.76
CA VAL A 132 6.59 1.75 -6.57
C VAL A 132 6.43 0.30 -6.97
N LYS A 133 6.27 0.06 -8.29
CA LYS A 133 6.26 -1.29 -8.86
C LYS A 133 7.63 -1.95 -8.68
N PRO A 134 7.71 -3.29 -8.68
CA PRO A 134 9.00 -3.98 -8.57
C PRO A 134 10.02 -3.48 -9.59
N GLY A 135 11.24 -3.17 -9.13
CA GLY A 135 12.31 -2.57 -9.93
C GLY A 135 12.08 -1.11 -10.37
N GLY A 136 10.99 -0.48 -9.93
CA GLY A 136 10.67 0.91 -10.22
C GLY A 136 11.53 1.90 -9.43
N SER A 137 11.75 3.09 -9.99
CA SER A 137 12.42 4.19 -9.31
C SER A 137 11.42 4.99 -8.46
N PRO A 138 11.66 5.16 -7.14
CA PRO A 138 10.83 6.01 -6.29
C PRO A 138 10.76 7.46 -6.80
N ASP A 139 11.86 8.01 -7.31
CA ASP A 139 11.96 9.36 -7.87
C ASP A 139 10.99 9.56 -9.04
N LEU A 140 11.02 8.62 -10.01
CA LEU A 140 10.12 8.67 -11.16
C LEU A 140 8.65 8.49 -10.75
N VAL A 141 8.38 7.65 -9.76
CA VAL A 141 7.03 7.43 -9.26
C VAL A 141 6.52 8.69 -8.55
N ALA A 142 7.28 9.29 -7.64
CA ALA A 142 6.91 10.51 -6.94
C ALA A 142 6.54 11.65 -7.90
N VAL A 143 7.35 11.89 -8.94
CA VAL A 143 7.08 12.94 -9.94
C VAL A 143 5.82 12.62 -10.74
N ARG A 144 5.68 11.38 -11.24
CA ARG A 144 4.54 10.98 -12.07
C ARG A 144 3.22 11.01 -11.31
N GLU A 145 3.22 10.53 -10.07
CA GLU A 145 2.03 10.45 -9.22
C GLU A 145 1.63 11.84 -8.73
N THR A 146 2.60 12.71 -8.40
CA THR A 146 2.30 14.12 -8.12
C THR A 146 1.55 14.76 -9.29
N LEU A 147 2.06 14.61 -10.51
CA LEU A 147 1.40 15.15 -11.70
C LEU A 147 0.00 14.55 -11.90
N ALA A 148 -0.13 13.22 -11.78
CA ALA A 148 -1.37 12.51 -12.02
C ALA A 148 -2.46 12.86 -10.98
N GLU A 149 -2.09 13.03 -9.72
CA GLU A 149 -3.04 13.33 -8.64
C GLU A 149 -3.39 14.82 -8.53
N THR A 150 -2.44 15.70 -8.87
CA THR A 150 -2.54 17.13 -8.50
C THR A 150 -2.41 18.13 -9.65
N GLY A 151 -1.96 17.69 -10.84
CA GLY A 151 -1.63 18.58 -11.95
C GLY A 151 -0.32 19.35 -11.78
N VAL A 152 0.39 19.17 -10.66
CA VAL A 152 1.66 19.85 -10.37
C VAL A 152 2.84 19.09 -10.96
N HIS A 153 3.69 19.81 -11.68
CA HIS A 153 5.00 19.34 -12.11
C HIS A 153 6.05 19.68 -11.06
N CYS A 154 6.87 18.69 -10.70
CA CYS A 154 7.97 18.86 -9.75
C CYS A 154 9.21 18.09 -10.20
N SER A 155 10.36 18.40 -9.60
CA SER A 155 11.60 17.63 -9.75
C SER A 155 12.15 17.22 -8.39
N VAL A 156 12.64 15.99 -8.27
CA VAL A 156 13.30 15.52 -7.05
C VAL A 156 14.63 16.26 -6.86
N VAL A 157 14.79 16.84 -5.67
CA VAL A 157 16.02 17.52 -5.23
C VAL A 157 16.88 16.57 -4.43
N ARG A 158 16.27 15.84 -3.49
CA ARG A 158 16.98 15.01 -2.53
C ARG A 158 16.09 13.89 -1.97
N HIS A 159 16.69 12.73 -1.74
CA HIS A 159 16.08 11.67 -0.94
C HIS A 159 16.23 11.99 0.55
N LEU A 160 15.11 12.16 1.25
CA LEU A 160 15.09 12.45 2.70
C LEU A 160 15.28 11.19 3.55
N GLY A 161 15.05 10.02 2.96
CA GLY A 161 15.22 8.74 3.60
C GLY A 161 14.05 7.80 3.36
N ARG A 162 14.16 6.61 3.96
CA ARG A 162 13.16 5.56 3.91
C ARG A 162 12.78 5.13 5.31
N ARG A 163 11.49 4.87 5.53
CA ARG A 163 10.96 4.33 6.79
C ARG A 163 9.85 3.32 6.53
N LEU A 164 9.72 2.33 7.40
CA LEU A 164 8.48 1.53 7.51
C LEU A 164 7.42 2.38 8.21
N HIS A 165 6.35 2.74 7.50
CA HIS A 165 5.34 3.65 8.02
C HIS A 165 4.70 3.08 9.30
N PRO A 166 4.62 3.84 10.41
CA PRO A 166 4.24 3.31 11.73
C PRO A 166 2.81 2.78 11.79
N ILE A 167 1.91 3.33 10.95
CA ILE A 167 0.50 2.93 10.89
C ILE A 167 0.27 1.86 9.81
N THR A 168 0.59 2.15 8.55
CA THR A 168 0.29 1.27 7.41
C THR A 168 1.27 0.10 7.26
N HIS A 169 2.43 0.12 7.93
CA HIS A 169 3.49 -0.89 7.79
C HIS A 169 3.96 -1.11 6.34
N VAL A 170 3.89 -0.05 5.52
CA VAL A 170 4.42 -0.02 4.15
C VAL A 170 5.75 0.73 4.14
N TYR A 171 6.71 0.31 3.32
CA TYR A 171 7.94 1.09 3.16
C TYR A 171 7.64 2.37 2.39
N CYS A 172 8.09 3.49 2.93
CA CYS A 172 7.92 4.81 2.33
C CYS A 172 9.28 5.41 2.03
N ASP A 173 9.52 5.74 0.77
CA ASP A 173 10.62 6.60 0.34
C ASP A 173 10.13 8.04 0.29
N TYR A 174 10.77 8.92 1.04
CA TYR A 174 10.40 10.33 1.13
C TYR A 174 11.36 11.16 0.28
N LEU A 175 10.81 11.88 -0.70
CA LEU A 175 11.58 12.65 -1.66
C LEU A 175 11.21 14.13 -1.52
N LEU A 176 12.21 14.97 -1.30
CA LEU A 176 12.04 16.42 -1.38
C LEU A 176 12.03 16.82 -2.85
N CYS A 177 11.01 17.58 -3.25
CA CYS A 177 10.83 18.02 -4.62
C CYS A 177 10.63 19.52 -4.69
N ASP A 178 11.20 20.15 -5.72
CA ASP A 178 10.92 21.54 -6.08
C ASP A 178 9.74 21.60 -7.04
N TYR A 179 8.85 22.56 -6.81
CA TYR A 179 7.81 22.93 -7.76
C TYR A 179 8.41 23.51 -9.04
N LEU A 180 7.89 23.08 -10.20
CA LEU A 180 8.28 23.59 -11.50
C LEU A 180 7.15 24.40 -12.16
N THR A 181 5.95 23.81 -12.27
CA THR A 181 4.79 24.44 -12.92
C THR A 181 3.49 23.70 -12.60
N GLY A 182 2.36 24.21 -13.07
CA GLY A 182 1.03 23.62 -12.93
C GLY A 182 0.23 24.20 -11.77
N ASP A 183 -1.10 24.17 -11.91
CA ASP A 183 -2.02 24.60 -10.87
C ASP A 183 -2.50 23.40 -10.07
N ALA A 184 -2.37 23.48 -8.74
CA ALA A 184 -2.82 22.40 -7.86
C ALA A 184 -4.34 22.24 -7.94
N GLN A 185 -4.76 21.12 -8.51
CA GLN A 185 -6.16 20.73 -8.69
C GLN A 185 -6.32 19.26 -8.36
N ASN A 186 -7.51 18.85 -7.90
CA ASN A 186 -7.77 17.43 -7.68
C ASN A 186 -7.96 16.71 -9.03
N MET A 187 -6.90 16.09 -9.52
CA MET A 187 -6.89 15.35 -10.79
C MET A 187 -7.28 13.88 -10.62
N ASP A 188 -7.33 13.39 -9.37
CA ASP A 188 -7.85 12.07 -9.01
C ASP A 188 -9.02 12.19 -8.01
N PRO A 189 -10.23 12.55 -8.48
CA PRO A 189 -11.39 12.72 -7.63
C PRO A 189 -11.89 11.39 -7.02
N VAL A 190 -11.44 10.25 -7.55
CA VAL A 190 -11.78 8.92 -7.02
C VAL A 190 -11.01 8.67 -5.73
N GLU A 191 -9.71 8.95 -5.71
CA GLU A 191 -8.86 8.76 -4.53
C GLU A 191 -8.82 9.95 -3.59
N ASN A 192 -9.01 11.18 -4.09
CA ASN A 192 -8.86 12.40 -3.32
C ASN A 192 -10.15 13.24 -3.28
N VAL A 193 -10.31 13.99 -2.20
CA VAL A 193 -11.39 14.98 -2.00
C VAL A 193 -10.90 16.37 -2.41
N SER A 194 -9.67 16.71 -2.05
CA SER A 194 -9.12 18.05 -2.23
C SER A 194 -7.60 18.00 -2.39
N VAL A 195 -7.03 19.07 -2.94
CA VAL A 195 -5.59 19.31 -3.05
C VAL A 195 -5.37 20.76 -2.65
N THR A 196 -4.35 21.03 -1.83
CA THR A 196 -4.01 22.40 -1.45
C THR A 196 -2.52 22.56 -1.26
N TRP A 197 -2.06 23.79 -1.46
CA TRP A 197 -0.81 24.26 -0.90
C TRP A 197 -1.07 24.63 0.56
N ALA A 198 -0.27 24.09 1.48
CA ALA A 198 -0.31 24.42 2.90
C ALA A 198 0.94 25.20 3.27
N ALA A 199 0.77 26.32 3.96
CA ALA A 199 1.91 27.02 4.55
C ALA A 199 2.70 26.05 5.44
N ARG A 200 4.03 26.00 5.29
CA ARG A 200 4.90 25.07 6.04
C ARG A 200 4.67 25.16 7.56
N SER A 201 4.45 26.38 8.07
CA SER A 201 4.16 26.67 9.49
C SER A 201 2.81 26.15 9.97
N GLN A 202 1.90 25.80 9.06
CA GLN A 202 0.56 25.31 9.35
C GLN A 202 0.38 23.83 8.98
N LEU A 203 1.43 23.16 8.48
CA LEU A 203 1.37 21.76 8.06
C LEU A 203 0.83 20.84 9.16
N ALA A 204 1.22 21.09 10.41
CA ALA A 204 0.77 20.33 11.59
C ALA A 204 -0.76 20.42 11.85
N ARG A 205 -1.46 21.38 11.23
CA ARG A 205 -2.93 21.47 11.28
C ARG A 205 -3.61 20.46 10.36
N PHE A 206 -2.91 20.01 9.33
CA PHE A 206 -3.41 19.06 8.34
C PHE A 206 -2.95 17.63 8.67
N ILE A 207 -1.68 17.48 9.04
CA ILE A 207 -1.05 16.20 9.35
C ILE A 207 -0.44 16.32 10.75
N PRO A 208 -0.86 15.52 11.74
CA PRO A 208 -0.27 15.55 13.08
C PRO A 208 1.26 15.38 13.01
N ALA A 209 2.00 16.19 13.76
CA ALA A 209 3.46 16.26 13.66
C ALA A 209 4.14 14.91 13.95
N GLU A 210 3.57 14.12 14.86
CA GLU A 210 4.00 12.76 15.20
C GLU A 210 3.87 11.76 14.04
N HIS A 211 3.01 12.05 13.06
CA HIS A 211 2.86 11.24 11.86
C HIS A 211 3.81 11.68 10.74
N ILE A 212 4.30 12.93 10.79
CA ILE A 212 5.27 13.44 9.83
C ILE A 212 6.64 12.81 10.12
N TYR A 213 7.32 12.35 9.07
CA TYR A 213 8.66 11.81 9.18
C TYR A 213 9.65 12.96 9.50
N SER A 214 10.40 12.87 10.60
CA SER A 214 11.27 13.97 11.11
C SER A 214 12.14 14.64 10.03
N PRO A 215 12.81 13.90 9.12
CA PRO A 215 13.60 14.52 8.04
C PRO A 215 12.81 15.42 7.09
N ILE A 216 11.49 15.30 7.01
CA ILE A 216 10.63 16.23 6.28
C ILE A 216 10.59 17.58 7.02
N LEU A 217 10.36 17.57 8.33
CA LEU A 217 10.28 18.80 9.13
C LEU A 217 11.61 19.55 9.07
N GLU A 218 12.72 18.83 9.25
CA GLU A 218 14.09 19.37 9.14
C GLU A 218 14.34 19.99 7.76
N ALA A 219 13.92 19.32 6.68
CA ALA A 219 14.08 19.85 5.32
C ALA A 219 13.24 21.10 5.05
N LEU A 220 12.01 21.14 5.57
CA LEU A 220 11.10 22.29 5.41
C LEU A 220 11.55 23.51 6.23
N GLU A 221 12.26 23.30 7.34
CA GLU A 221 12.90 24.37 8.13
C GLU A 221 14.15 24.92 7.44
N VAL A 222 15.02 24.06 6.90
CA VAL A 222 16.24 24.49 6.18
C VAL A 222 15.88 25.39 5.01
N ALA A 223 14.83 25.05 4.26
CA ALA A 223 14.39 25.85 3.12
C ALA A 223 13.69 27.19 3.51
N ASN A 224 13.62 27.57 4.79
CA ASN A 224 13.17 28.92 5.23
C ASN A 224 14.35 29.85 5.51
N ASN A 225 15.59 29.34 5.54
CA ASN A 225 16.79 30.08 5.91
C ASN A 225 17.63 30.56 4.71
N GLU A 226 17.04 30.63 3.51
CA GLU A 226 17.67 31.15 2.29
C GLU A 226 17.04 32.47 1.83
#